data_AF-A0A946WFN0-F1
#
_entry.id   AF-A0A946WFN0-F1
#
_cell.length_a   1.000
_cell.length_b   1.000
_cell.length_c   1.000
_cell.angle_alpha   90.00
_cell.angle_beta   90.00
_cell.angle_gamma   90.00
#
_symmetry.space_group_name_H-M   'P 1'
#
loop_
_entity.id
_entity.type
_entity.pdbx_description
1 polymer ?
#
loop_
_entity_poly.entity_id
_entity_poly.type
_entity_poly.pdbx_seq_one_letter_code
_entity_poly.pdbx_strand_id
1 'polypeptide(L)'
;MCGIYFYKGTKHSWESLESDVSKIAYRGPDNTHREMIGNDVLFSFHRLAIMGTTAMGNQPMKHPNDESLTLICNGEIYNYKDLAEKYGLNLVTDSDCEIILCLFKQFGIVKTVQELDGVFMFVIHDANTNQLFAGRDPMGIRPGFFGSDCGEFMIASEAKPMVNHCSDIMPFSPGTWWCSDTPDTFNPYFHYNGVKIQEHTEEDICDKIHSLLTDAVKKRLMAEREIGCLLSGGLDSSLISALVNKYYEGPKLNTFSIGLPGSIDLEYAQHVADHLGTKHHQIEVSEYDFLNAIETVIYNIESYDTTTVRASVGNYLVSKFISENSDCKVIFNGDGADEVCCGYVYLKNAPTPEALQKESEKLVEEIHYFDVLRSDRSISS
;
A
#
# COMPACT_ATOMS: atom_id res chain seq x y z
N MET A 1 -0.65 -8.56 1.27
CA MET A 1 -1.42 -7.34 1.66
C MET A 1 -2.90 -7.63 1.51
N CYS A 2 -3.86 -6.87 2.01
CA CYS A 2 -5.27 -7.27 1.81
C CYS A 2 -5.72 -7.06 0.35
N GLY A 3 -6.75 -7.79 -0.08
CA GLY A 3 -7.46 -7.60 -1.34
C GLY A 3 -8.88 -7.14 -1.04
N ILE A 4 -9.30 -6.01 -1.60
CA ILE A 4 -10.67 -5.52 -1.48
C ILE A 4 -11.38 -5.64 -2.83
N TYR A 5 -12.65 -6.00 -2.78
CA TYR A 5 -13.56 -5.89 -3.91
C TYR A 5 -14.93 -5.40 -3.43
N PHE A 6 -15.43 -4.42 -4.15
CA PHE A 6 -16.69 -3.74 -3.93
C PHE A 6 -17.54 -3.82 -5.19
N TYR A 7 -18.83 -4.07 -5.03
CA TYR A 7 -19.80 -3.88 -6.09
C TYR A 7 -21.10 -3.27 -5.54
N LYS A 8 -21.60 -2.22 -6.21
CA LYS A 8 -22.95 -1.68 -6.02
C LYS A 8 -23.72 -1.75 -7.32
N GLY A 9 -24.77 -2.56 -7.34
CA GLY A 9 -25.59 -2.80 -8.51
C GLY A 9 -26.47 -4.04 -8.36
N THR A 10 -27.26 -4.32 -9.38
CA THR A 10 -28.19 -5.47 -9.43
C THR A 10 -28.02 -6.33 -10.69
N LYS A 11 -27.20 -5.90 -11.65
CA LYS A 11 -26.89 -6.64 -12.89
C LYS A 11 -26.10 -7.92 -12.63
N HIS A 12 -25.22 -7.91 -11.63
CA HIS A 12 -24.32 -9.02 -11.34
C HIS A 12 -24.73 -9.71 -10.04
N SER A 13 -24.72 -11.05 -10.08
CA SER A 13 -24.85 -11.91 -8.90
C SER A 13 -23.47 -12.30 -8.38
N TRP A 14 -23.37 -12.74 -7.13
CA TRP A 14 -22.11 -13.29 -6.61
C TRP A 14 -21.58 -14.41 -7.49
N GLU A 15 -22.44 -15.32 -7.93
CA GLU A 15 -22.10 -16.45 -8.79
C GLU A 15 -21.46 -16.02 -10.11
N SER A 16 -21.81 -14.83 -10.60
CA SER A 16 -21.20 -14.24 -11.81
C SER A 16 -19.88 -13.53 -11.57
N LEU A 17 -19.60 -13.09 -10.34
CA LEU A 17 -18.41 -12.32 -9.97
C LEU A 17 -17.33 -13.19 -9.30
N GLU A 18 -17.71 -14.29 -8.66
CA GLU A 18 -16.86 -15.09 -7.78
C GLU A 18 -15.52 -15.48 -8.41
N SER A 19 -15.54 -15.95 -9.66
CA SER A 19 -14.33 -16.39 -10.36
C SER A 19 -13.38 -15.22 -10.66
N ASP A 20 -13.91 -14.03 -10.93
CA ASP A 20 -13.14 -12.82 -11.21
C ASP A 20 -12.63 -12.17 -9.92
N VAL A 21 -13.45 -12.12 -8.88
CA VAL A 21 -13.07 -11.62 -7.53
C VAL A 21 -11.98 -12.52 -6.92
N SER A 22 -12.07 -13.83 -7.12
CA SER A 22 -11.06 -14.77 -6.61
C SER A 22 -9.66 -14.57 -7.22
N LYS A 23 -9.53 -13.85 -8.34
CA LYS A 23 -8.23 -13.54 -8.95
C LYS A 23 -7.32 -12.70 -8.07
N ILE A 24 -7.87 -12.00 -7.08
CA ILE A 24 -7.10 -11.19 -6.10
C ILE A 24 -7.01 -11.85 -4.72
N ALA A 25 -7.45 -13.11 -4.58
CA ALA A 25 -7.43 -13.83 -3.30
C ALA A 25 -6.01 -14.05 -2.76
N TYR A 26 -5.03 -14.17 -3.65
CA TYR A 26 -3.62 -14.37 -3.31
C TYR A 26 -3.06 -13.25 -2.42
N ARG A 27 -3.57 -12.02 -2.55
CA ARG A 27 -3.13 -10.89 -1.73
C ARG A 27 -3.35 -11.20 -0.24
N GLY A 28 -4.54 -11.72 0.09
CA GLY A 28 -4.98 -12.00 1.45
C GLY A 28 -5.28 -13.48 1.68
N PRO A 29 -4.25 -14.32 1.87
CA PRO A 29 -4.38 -15.78 1.94
C PRO A 29 -4.95 -16.30 3.28
N ASP A 30 -5.00 -15.47 4.34
CA ASP A 30 -5.37 -15.95 5.67
C ASP A 30 -6.88 -16.20 5.81
N ASN A 31 -7.70 -15.37 5.17
CA ASN A 31 -9.15 -15.50 5.21
C ASN A 31 -9.81 -14.79 4.02
N THR A 32 -10.95 -15.31 3.54
CA THR A 32 -11.82 -14.60 2.60
C THR A 32 -13.20 -14.49 3.21
N HIS A 33 -13.71 -13.27 3.32
CA HIS A 33 -15.06 -13.02 3.80
C HIS A 33 -15.82 -12.16 2.80
N ARG A 34 -17.10 -12.50 2.61
CA ARG A 34 -18.00 -11.78 1.74
C ARG A 34 -19.28 -11.47 2.51
N GLU A 35 -19.83 -10.29 2.27
CA GLU A 35 -21.09 -9.87 2.84
C GLU A 35 -21.92 -9.17 1.76
N MET A 36 -23.16 -9.63 1.58
CA MET A 36 -24.18 -8.87 0.85
C MET A 36 -24.86 -7.95 1.85
N ILE A 37 -24.79 -6.65 1.58
CA ILE A 37 -25.44 -5.61 2.37
C ILE A 37 -26.66 -5.13 1.59
N GLY A 38 -27.84 -5.30 2.16
CA GLY A 38 -29.08 -5.04 1.42
C GLY A 38 -29.22 -5.94 0.18
N ASN A 39 -29.74 -5.39 -0.91
CA ASN A 39 -30.01 -6.14 -2.15
C ASN A 39 -29.07 -5.78 -3.30
N ASP A 40 -28.27 -4.71 -3.15
CA ASP A 40 -27.52 -4.06 -4.22
C ASP A 40 -26.06 -3.77 -3.84
N VAL A 41 -25.58 -4.19 -2.67
CA VAL A 41 -24.19 -3.97 -2.24
C VAL A 41 -23.51 -5.29 -1.88
N LEU A 42 -22.34 -5.53 -2.47
CA LEU A 42 -21.46 -6.65 -2.19
C LEU A 42 -20.10 -6.12 -1.72
N PHE A 43 -19.67 -6.60 -0.57
CA PHE A 43 -18.29 -6.51 -0.13
C PHE A 43 -17.63 -7.90 -0.15
N SER A 44 -16.43 -7.97 -0.71
CA SER A 44 -15.55 -9.14 -0.62
C SER A 44 -14.16 -8.71 -0.18
N PHE A 45 -13.62 -9.39 0.83
CA PHE A 45 -12.35 -9.05 1.46
C PHE A 45 -11.47 -10.29 1.60
N HIS A 46 -10.27 -10.21 1.04
CA HIS A 46 -9.20 -11.19 1.20
C HIS A 46 -8.20 -10.63 2.20
N ARG A 47 -8.03 -11.30 3.34
CA ARG A 47 -7.29 -10.79 4.49
C ARG A 47 -5.89 -11.37 4.54
N LEU A 48 -4.92 -10.48 4.74
CA LEU A 48 -3.62 -10.81 5.34
C LEU A 48 -3.60 -10.18 6.74
N ALA A 49 -3.59 -10.99 7.79
CA ALA A 49 -3.66 -10.53 9.16
C ALA A 49 -2.28 -10.02 9.63
N ILE A 50 -2.11 -8.69 9.66
CA ILE A 50 -0.90 -8.00 10.13
C ILE A 50 -1.09 -7.36 11.50
N MET A 51 -2.13 -6.54 11.64
CA MET A 51 -2.59 -5.95 12.89
C MET A 51 -3.97 -6.50 13.25
N GLY A 52 -4.19 -6.72 14.54
CA GLY A 52 -5.43 -7.28 15.05
C GLY A 52 -5.70 -8.68 14.52
N THR A 53 -4.77 -9.61 14.73
CA THR A 53 -4.82 -10.96 14.15
C THR A 53 -6.02 -11.83 14.60
N THR A 54 -6.88 -11.32 15.49
CA THR A 54 -8.10 -12.02 15.89
C THR A 54 -9.22 -11.90 14.84
N ALA A 55 -10.31 -12.63 15.07
CA ALA A 55 -11.51 -12.55 14.23
C ALA A 55 -12.20 -11.18 14.30
N MET A 56 -11.92 -10.34 15.30
CA MET A 56 -12.51 -9.01 15.43
C MET A 56 -12.00 -8.02 14.39
N GLY A 57 -10.76 -8.20 13.90
CA GLY A 57 -10.22 -7.45 12.78
C GLY A 57 -10.64 -7.96 11.39
N ASN A 58 -11.52 -8.96 11.30
CA ASN A 58 -12.05 -9.39 10.01
C ASN A 58 -12.89 -8.29 9.38
N GLN A 59 -12.87 -8.24 8.05
CA GLN A 59 -13.67 -7.30 7.27
C GLN A 59 -14.58 -8.08 6.31
N PRO A 60 -15.76 -7.56 5.93
CA PRO A 60 -16.24 -6.21 6.21
C PRO A 60 -16.49 -5.90 7.67
N MET A 61 -16.05 -4.73 8.09
CA MET A 61 -16.08 -4.29 9.48
C MET A 61 -17.27 -3.36 9.69
N LYS A 62 -18.10 -3.63 10.70
CA LYS A 62 -19.20 -2.74 11.10
C LYS A 62 -18.74 -1.78 12.19
N HIS A 63 -19.32 -0.59 12.22
CA HIS A 63 -19.04 0.35 13.29
C HIS A 63 -19.57 -0.22 14.63
N PRO A 64 -18.81 -0.15 15.74
CA PRO A 64 -19.15 -0.82 17.00
C PRO A 64 -20.51 -0.44 17.60
N ASN A 65 -20.89 0.81 17.39
CA ASN A 65 -22.13 1.42 17.89
C ASN A 65 -23.04 1.90 16.75
N ASP A 66 -22.85 1.40 15.53
CA ASP A 66 -23.68 1.75 14.37
C ASP A 66 -23.68 0.66 13.30
N GLU A 67 -24.74 -0.14 13.24
CA GLU A 67 -24.83 -1.21 12.24
C GLU A 67 -25.06 -0.68 10.83
N SER A 68 -25.36 0.62 10.65
CA SER A 68 -25.56 1.20 9.32
C SER A 68 -24.25 1.43 8.57
N LEU A 69 -23.11 1.46 9.27
CA LEU A 69 -21.81 1.79 8.70
C LEU A 69 -20.96 0.53 8.57
N THR A 70 -20.55 0.21 7.34
CA THR A 70 -19.69 -0.96 7.07
C THR A 70 -18.50 -0.54 6.21
N LEU A 71 -17.30 -1.05 6.53
CA LEU A 71 -16.01 -0.70 5.92
C LEU A 71 -15.30 -1.94 5.37
N ILE A 72 -14.67 -1.79 4.21
CA ILE A 72 -13.53 -2.59 3.76
C ILE A 72 -12.33 -1.68 3.51
N CYS A 73 -11.13 -2.10 3.89
CA CYS A 73 -9.90 -1.34 3.84
C CYS A 73 -8.70 -2.27 3.65
N ASN A 74 -7.94 -2.04 2.58
CA ASN A 74 -6.56 -2.51 2.45
C ASN A 74 -5.63 -1.36 2.85
N GLY A 75 -5.06 -1.41 4.05
CA GLY A 75 -4.23 -0.33 4.57
C GLY A 75 -3.77 -0.55 5.99
N GLU A 76 -2.99 0.43 6.46
CA GLU A 76 -2.40 0.53 7.78
C GLU A 76 -2.43 2.00 8.19
N ILE A 77 -3.15 2.31 9.27
CA ILE A 77 -3.33 3.65 9.83
C ILE A 77 -2.40 3.79 11.03
N TYR A 78 -1.23 4.39 10.83
CA TYR A 78 -0.17 4.42 11.83
C TYR A 78 -0.51 5.25 13.07
N ASN A 79 -1.33 6.30 12.91
CA ASN A 79 -1.72 7.21 14.00
C ASN A 79 -3.08 6.85 14.64
N TYR A 80 -3.62 5.65 14.42
CA TYR A 80 -4.98 5.30 14.88
C TYR A 80 -5.18 5.46 16.40
N LYS A 81 -4.16 5.12 17.21
CA LYS A 81 -4.19 5.29 18.68
C LYS A 81 -4.21 6.76 19.07
N ASP A 82 -3.36 7.57 18.44
CA ASP A 82 -3.27 9.01 18.71
C ASP A 82 -4.59 9.69 18.35
N LEU A 83 -5.22 9.28 17.24
CA LEU A 83 -6.55 9.78 16.84
C LEU A 83 -7.63 9.34 17.83
N ALA A 84 -7.59 8.09 18.30
CA ALA A 84 -8.55 7.60 19.29
C ALA A 84 -8.46 8.40 20.60
N GLU A 85 -7.25 8.65 21.10
CA GLU A 85 -7.04 9.48 22.29
C GLU A 85 -7.46 10.94 22.06
N LYS A 86 -7.00 11.55 20.94
CA LYS A 86 -7.29 12.95 20.58
C LYS A 86 -8.79 13.25 20.54
N TYR A 87 -9.59 12.31 20.06
CA TYR A 87 -11.04 12.50 19.88
C TYR A 87 -11.89 11.78 20.93
N GLY A 88 -11.28 11.08 21.89
CA GLY A 88 -12.00 10.32 22.93
C GLY A 88 -12.83 9.17 22.35
N LEU A 89 -12.32 8.51 21.30
CA LEU A 89 -12.96 7.39 20.62
C LEU A 89 -12.56 6.07 21.28
N ASN A 90 -13.54 5.22 21.56
CA ASN A 90 -13.29 3.89 22.08
C ASN A 90 -13.27 2.89 20.94
N LEU A 91 -12.08 2.37 20.63
CA LEU A 91 -11.90 1.27 19.70
C LEU A 91 -12.20 -0.06 20.41
N VAL A 92 -12.99 -0.92 19.78
CA VAL A 92 -13.39 -2.23 20.35
C VAL A 92 -12.69 -3.40 19.68
N THR A 93 -12.26 -3.22 18.43
CA THR A 93 -11.47 -4.18 17.67
C THR A 93 -9.98 -3.91 17.89
N ASP A 94 -9.20 -4.90 17.48
CA ASP A 94 -7.75 -4.86 17.46
C ASP A 94 -7.19 -4.34 16.11
N SER A 95 -8.07 -3.92 15.20
CA SER A 95 -7.72 -3.41 13.87
C SER A 95 -7.53 -1.89 13.90
N ASP A 96 -6.42 -1.42 13.33
CA ASP A 96 -6.17 0.01 13.14
C ASP A 96 -7.20 0.67 12.20
N CYS A 97 -7.79 -0.09 11.27
CA CYS A 97 -8.81 0.42 10.33
C CYS A 97 -10.14 0.82 10.99
N GLU A 98 -10.42 0.38 12.21
CA GLU A 98 -11.66 0.78 12.92
C GLU A 98 -11.76 2.29 13.10
N ILE A 99 -10.62 2.98 13.28
CA ILE A 99 -10.58 4.43 13.46
C ILE A 99 -11.25 5.18 12.29
N ILE A 100 -11.20 4.62 11.07
CA ILE A 100 -11.82 5.20 9.88
C ILE A 100 -13.33 5.28 10.07
N LEU A 101 -13.97 4.21 10.57
CA LEU A 101 -15.41 4.20 10.83
C LEU A 101 -15.79 5.19 11.94
N CYS A 102 -15.01 5.24 13.03
CA CYS A 102 -15.27 6.15 14.14
C CYS A 102 -15.16 7.62 13.73
N LEU A 103 -14.12 7.98 12.97
CA LEU A 103 -13.94 9.33 12.44
C LEU A 103 -15.04 9.68 11.43
N PHE A 104 -15.39 8.76 10.54
CA PHE A 104 -16.44 8.98 9.55
C PHE A 104 -17.78 9.25 10.22
N LYS A 105 -18.15 8.46 11.23
CA LYS A 105 -19.39 8.68 12.00
C LYS A 105 -19.42 10.06 12.67
N GLN A 106 -18.30 10.48 13.23
CA GLN A 106 -18.24 11.73 14.02
C GLN A 106 -18.09 12.99 13.15
N PHE A 107 -17.34 12.91 12.06
CA PHE A 107 -16.90 14.08 11.30
C PHE A 107 -17.16 14.02 9.79
N GLY A 108 -17.61 12.88 9.27
CA GLY A 108 -17.79 12.65 7.83
C GLY A 108 -16.47 12.43 7.07
N ILE A 109 -16.58 12.21 5.76
CA ILE A 109 -15.46 11.76 4.92
C ILE A 109 -14.30 12.75 4.85
N VAL A 110 -14.57 14.05 4.70
CA VAL A 110 -13.53 15.07 4.46
C VAL A 110 -12.55 15.15 5.63
N LYS A 111 -13.08 15.26 6.86
CA LYS A 111 -12.23 15.33 8.05
C LYS A 111 -11.52 14.02 8.32
N THR A 112 -12.17 12.89 8.01
CA THR A 112 -11.59 11.56 8.16
C THR A 112 -10.32 11.45 7.33
N VAL A 113 -10.38 11.62 6.02
CA VAL A 113 -9.20 11.44 5.14
C VAL A 113 -8.07 12.43 5.42
N GLN A 114 -8.37 13.62 5.94
CA GLN A 114 -7.36 14.62 6.31
C GLN A 114 -6.59 14.29 7.60
N GLU A 115 -7.13 13.44 8.47
CA GLU A 115 -6.53 13.10 9.76
C GLU A 115 -5.73 11.79 9.73
N LEU A 116 -5.95 10.94 8.72
CA LEU A 116 -5.27 9.65 8.60
C LEU A 116 -3.80 9.86 8.22
N ASP A 117 -2.89 9.39 9.07
CA ASP A 117 -1.50 9.16 8.74
C ASP A 117 -1.29 7.67 8.50
N GLY A 118 -1.34 7.26 7.24
CA GLY A 118 -1.40 5.86 6.87
C GLY A 118 -1.24 5.65 5.38
N VAL A 119 -1.28 4.38 4.99
CA VAL A 119 -1.41 3.95 3.59
C VAL A 119 -2.69 3.14 3.50
N PHE A 120 -3.55 3.41 2.53
CA PHE A 120 -4.92 2.87 2.54
C PHE A 120 -5.61 3.01 1.19
N MET A 121 -6.43 2.02 0.89
CA MET A 121 -7.57 2.13 0.00
C MET A 121 -8.77 1.57 0.74
N PHE A 122 -9.80 2.38 0.96
CA PHE A 122 -11.00 1.95 1.69
C PHE A 122 -12.29 2.30 0.97
N VAL A 123 -13.35 1.55 1.33
CA VAL A 123 -14.74 1.81 0.94
C VAL A 123 -15.62 1.67 2.17
N ILE A 124 -16.45 2.68 2.42
CA ILE A 124 -17.50 2.71 3.45
C ILE A 124 -18.85 2.69 2.74
N HIS A 125 -19.76 1.86 3.22
CA HIS A 125 -21.19 1.95 2.91
C HIS A 125 -21.94 2.50 4.12
N ASP A 126 -22.76 3.52 3.88
CA ASP A 126 -23.72 4.04 4.84
C ASP A 126 -25.13 3.61 4.42
N ALA A 127 -25.71 2.65 5.15
CA ALA A 127 -27.02 2.09 4.88
C ALA A 127 -28.17 3.08 5.16
N ASN A 128 -27.95 4.16 5.94
CA ASN A 128 -28.99 5.15 6.21
C ASN A 128 -29.27 6.02 4.98
N THR A 129 -28.22 6.38 4.25
CA THR A 129 -28.28 7.18 3.02
C THR A 129 -28.20 6.33 1.77
N ASN A 130 -27.88 5.04 1.91
CA ASN A 130 -27.46 4.14 0.85
C ASN A 130 -26.31 4.71 -0.01
N GLN A 131 -25.40 5.47 0.60
CA GLN A 131 -24.25 6.07 -0.09
C GLN A 131 -22.98 5.24 0.12
N LEU A 132 -22.06 5.41 -0.82
CA LEU A 132 -20.71 4.89 -0.72
C LEU A 132 -19.72 6.03 -0.61
N PHE A 133 -18.70 5.82 0.20
CA PHE A 133 -17.56 6.70 0.31
C PHE A 133 -16.29 5.89 0.14
N ALA A 134 -15.36 6.38 -0.66
CA ALA A 134 -14.06 5.74 -0.81
C ALA A 134 -12.93 6.75 -0.64
N GLY A 135 -11.78 6.30 -0.17
CA GLY A 135 -10.59 7.13 0.00
C GLY A 135 -9.33 6.34 -0.30
N ARG A 136 -8.40 6.98 -1.01
CA ARG A 136 -7.06 6.44 -1.29
C ARG A 136 -6.00 7.32 -0.66
N ASP A 137 -4.95 6.72 -0.14
CA ASP A 137 -3.86 7.42 0.53
C ASP A 137 -3.15 8.43 -0.39
N PRO A 138 -2.44 9.43 0.19
CA PRO A 138 -1.85 10.54 -0.54
C PRO A 138 -1.03 10.17 -1.77
N MET A 139 -0.20 9.12 -1.67
CA MET A 139 0.74 8.72 -2.71
C MET A 139 0.25 7.51 -3.53
N GLY A 140 -0.91 6.96 -3.19
CA GLY A 140 -1.45 5.77 -3.84
C GLY A 140 -0.69 4.50 -3.52
N ILE A 141 -0.07 4.42 -2.33
CA ILE A 141 0.72 3.26 -1.87
C ILE A 141 -0.12 1.99 -1.88
N ARG A 142 -1.33 2.04 -1.33
CA ARG A 142 -2.30 0.95 -1.45
C ARG A 142 -3.09 1.16 -2.75
N PRO A 143 -3.25 0.11 -3.56
CA PRO A 143 -3.90 0.25 -4.85
C PRO A 143 -5.41 0.26 -4.75
N GLY A 144 -6.02 0.95 -5.72
CA GLY A 144 -7.45 0.94 -5.95
C GLY A 144 -7.72 1.22 -7.42
N PHE A 145 -8.69 0.51 -7.98
CA PHE A 145 -9.27 0.77 -9.28
C PHE A 145 -10.76 1.04 -9.11
N PHE A 146 -11.28 1.90 -9.96
CA PHE A 146 -12.68 2.25 -10.03
C PHE A 146 -13.20 1.92 -11.42
N GLY A 147 -14.43 1.41 -11.47
CA GLY A 147 -15.13 1.12 -12.71
C GLY A 147 -16.60 1.42 -12.52
N SER A 148 -17.23 1.87 -13.60
CA SER A 148 -18.65 2.16 -13.62
C SER A 148 -19.28 1.61 -14.89
N ASP A 149 -20.45 1.01 -14.77
CA ASP A 149 -21.25 0.56 -15.90
C ASP A 149 -22.73 0.82 -15.64
N CYS A 150 -23.37 1.62 -16.51
CA CYS A 150 -24.80 1.96 -16.41
C CYS A 150 -25.31 2.40 -15.01
N GLY A 151 -24.48 3.09 -14.22
CA GLY A 151 -24.82 3.55 -12.87
C GLY A 151 -24.55 2.55 -11.75
N GLU A 152 -23.93 1.41 -12.07
CA GLU A 152 -23.35 0.49 -11.10
C GLU A 152 -21.86 0.78 -10.92
N PHE A 153 -21.35 0.51 -9.72
CA PHE A 153 -20.00 0.88 -9.33
C PHE A 153 -19.22 -0.33 -8.83
N MET A 154 -17.96 -0.41 -9.24
CA MET A 154 -17.00 -1.41 -8.75
C MET A 154 -15.75 -0.70 -8.26
N ILE A 155 -15.22 -1.18 -7.13
CA ILE A 155 -13.90 -0.78 -6.62
C ILE A 155 -13.13 -2.02 -6.24
N ALA A 156 -11.89 -2.15 -6.70
CA ALA A 156 -11.06 -3.31 -6.39
C ALA A 156 -9.60 -2.91 -6.16
N SER A 157 -8.85 -3.73 -5.42
CA SER A 157 -7.40 -3.51 -5.26
C SER A 157 -6.63 -3.63 -6.58
N GLU A 158 -7.12 -4.41 -7.53
CA GLU A 158 -6.49 -4.66 -8.83
C GLU A 158 -7.56 -4.61 -9.92
N ALA A 159 -7.19 -4.32 -11.17
CA ALA A 159 -8.15 -4.17 -12.26
C ALA A 159 -8.75 -5.52 -12.70
N LYS A 160 -7.99 -6.62 -12.59
CA LYS A 160 -8.33 -7.96 -13.09
C LYS A 160 -9.72 -8.52 -12.72
N PRO A 161 -10.34 -8.23 -11.55
CA PRO A 161 -11.71 -8.66 -11.24
C PRO A 161 -12.79 -7.90 -12.01
N MET A 162 -12.46 -6.75 -12.59
CA MET A 162 -13.45 -5.82 -13.18
C MET A 162 -13.47 -5.88 -14.71
N VAL A 163 -12.42 -6.41 -15.35
CA VAL A 163 -12.21 -6.38 -16.82
C VAL A 163 -13.40 -6.94 -17.61
N ASN A 164 -14.10 -7.95 -17.08
CA ASN A 164 -15.24 -8.57 -17.77
C ASN A 164 -16.59 -7.89 -17.48
N HIS A 165 -16.63 -6.93 -16.54
CA HIS A 165 -17.88 -6.38 -16.01
C HIS A 165 -17.98 -4.86 -16.14
N CYS A 166 -16.87 -4.16 -16.40
CA CYS A 166 -16.84 -2.73 -16.63
C CYS A 166 -16.25 -2.41 -18.00
N SER A 167 -16.88 -1.49 -18.75
CA SER A 167 -16.34 -1.01 -20.02
C SER A 167 -15.19 -0.02 -19.85
N ASP A 168 -15.16 0.69 -18.72
CA ASP A 168 -14.12 1.63 -18.36
C ASP A 168 -13.64 1.34 -16.94
N ILE A 169 -12.32 1.26 -16.78
CA ILE A 169 -11.64 0.97 -15.53
C ILE A 169 -10.48 1.95 -15.46
N MET A 170 -10.46 2.73 -14.39
CA MET A 170 -9.39 3.68 -14.13
C MET A 170 -8.77 3.42 -12.75
N PRO A 171 -7.48 3.70 -12.56
CA PRO A 171 -6.91 3.79 -11.23
C PRO A 171 -7.67 4.82 -10.40
N PHE A 172 -8.00 4.48 -9.16
CA PHE A 172 -8.62 5.41 -8.22
C PHE A 172 -7.58 6.48 -7.85
N SER A 173 -7.85 7.76 -8.10
CA SER A 173 -6.86 8.84 -7.93
C SER A 173 -6.26 8.91 -6.52
N PRO A 174 -4.92 8.89 -6.35
CA PRO A 174 -4.26 9.10 -5.06
C PRO A 174 -4.63 10.42 -4.38
N GLY A 175 -4.63 10.45 -3.05
CA GLY A 175 -4.91 11.67 -2.29
C GLY A 175 -6.31 12.24 -2.51
N THR A 176 -7.26 11.40 -2.93
CA THR A 176 -8.65 11.79 -3.16
C THR A 176 -9.64 10.94 -2.36
N TRP A 177 -10.84 11.48 -2.18
CA TRP A 177 -12.02 10.74 -1.74
C TRP A 177 -13.16 10.86 -2.76
N TRP A 178 -14.03 9.86 -2.78
CA TRP A 178 -15.11 9.71 -3.77
C TRP A 178 -16.44 9.41 -3.06
N CYS A 179 -17.56 9.78 -3.68
CA CYS A 179 -18.90 9.49 -3.22
C CYS A 179 -19.81 9.03 -4.37
N SER A 180 -20.67 8.03 -4.11
CA SER A 180 -21.58 7.48 -5.13
C SER A 180 -22.61 8.47 -5.69
N ASP A 181 -22.90 9.56 -4.99
CA ASP A 181 -23.84 10.60 -5.45
C ASP A 181 -23.21 11.56 -6.46
N THR A 182 -21.87 11.63 -6.47
CA THR A 182 -21.09 12.42 -7.41
C THR A 182 -20.05 11.51 -8.08
N PRO A 183 -20.50 10.49 -8.84
CA PRO A 183 -19.64 9.39 -9.27
C PRO A 183 -18.50 9.83 -10.20
N ASP A 184 -18.67 10.95 -10.90
CA ASP A 184 -17.67 11.51 -11.82
C ASP A 184 -16.64 12.41 -11.12
N THR A 185 -16.68 12.55 -9.78
CA THR A 185 -15.85 13.48 -9.03
C THR A 185 -14.99 12.78 -7.98
N PHE A 186 -13.67 12.89 -8.16
CA PHE A 186 -12.65 12.53 -7.16
C PHE A 186 -12.16 13.79 -6.48
N ASN A 187 -12.44 13.92 -5.18
CA ASN A 187 -12.21 15.14 -4.41
C ASN A 187 -10.82 15.09 -3.77
N PRO A 188 -9.85 15.94 -4.18
CA PRO A 188 -8.53 15.96 -3.57
C PRO A 188 -8.60 16.44 -2.12
N TYR A 189 -7.84 15.77 -1.24
CA TYR A 189 -7.65 16.20 0.15
C TYR A 189 -6.17 16.40 0.50
N PHE A 190 -5.26 16.01 -0.39
CA PHE A 190 -3.82 16.11 -0.21
C PHE A 190 -3.18 16.97 -1.32
N HIS A 191 -2.16 17.74 -0.94
CA HIS A 191 -1.36 18.54 -1.86
C HIS A 191 0.12 18.45 -1.49
N TYR A 192 0.97 18.29 -2.50
CA TYR A 192 2.42 18.30 -2.35
C TYR A 192 2.91 19.68 -1.90
N ASN A 193 3.99 19.69 -1.10
CA ASN A 193 4.72 20.90 -0.70
C ASN A 193 3.88 21.99 -0.01
N GLY A 194 2.82 21.57 0.70
CA GLY A 194 1.99 22.49 1.50
C GLY A 194 2.66 23.03 2.78
N VAL A 195 3.84 22.52 3.14
CA VAL A 195 4.55 22.87 4.39
C VAL A 195 5.63 23.90 4.12
N LYS A 196 5.64 24.98 4.93
CA LYS A 196 6.75 25.96 4.92
C LYS A 196 7.92 25.42 5.73
N ILE A 197 9.02 25.12 5.05
CA ILE A 197 10.30 24.76 5.67
C ILE A 197 10.75 25.90 6.60
N GLN A 198 11.03 25.57 7.86
CA GLN A 198 11.47 26.53 8.89
C GLN A 198 12.97 26.40 9.17
N GLU A 199 13.58 25.30 8.74
CA GLU A 199 14.99 25.01 8.87
C GLU A 199 15.80 25.92 7.93
N HIS A 200 16.89 26.49 8.44
CA HIS A 200 17.65 27.53 7.73
C HIS A 200 19.11 27.17 7.50
N THR A 201 19.66 26.21 8.26
CA THR A 201 21.03 25.73 8.10
C THR A 201 21.03 24.30 7.56
N GLU A 202 22.13 23.90 6.91
CA GLU A 202 22.29 22.53 6.41
C GLU A 202 22.23 21.50 7.54
N GLU A 203 22.83 21.82 8.70
CA GLU A 203 22.78 20.97 9.90
C GLU A 203 21.34 20.77 10.39
N ASP A 204 20.56 21.85 10.54
CA ASP A 204 19.15 21.77 10.95
C ASP A 204 18.32 20.93 9.96
N ILE A 205 18.57 21.11 8.64
CA ILE A 205 17.86 20.37 7.59
C ILE A 205 18.21 18.88 7.68
N CYS A 206 19.49 18.53 7.80
CA CYS A 206 19.94 17.15 7.93
C CYS A 206 19.37 16.48 9.18
N ASP A 207 19.40 17.16 10.33
CA ASP A 207 18.83 16.67 11.58
C ASP A 207 17.32 16.46 11.46
N LYS A 208 16.63 17.39 10.80
CA LYS A 208 15.18 17.28 10.57
C LYS A 208 14.84 16.09 9.67
N ILE A 209 15.55 15.91 8.56
CA ILE A 209 15.39 14.76 7.66
C ILE A 209 15.63 13.46 8.43
N HIS A 210 16.72 13.38 9.19
CA HIS A 210 17.05 12.19 9.99
C HIS A 210 15.95 11.87 11.02
N SER A 211 15.44 12.88 11.74
CA SER A 211 14.35 12.70 12.72
C SER A 211 13.08 12.23 12.04
N LEU A 212 12.64 12.90 10.96
CA LEU A 212 11.40 12.57 10.28
C LEU A 212 11.43 11.18 9.64
N LEU A 213 12.56 10.80 9.02
CA LEU A 213 12.75 9.46 8.46
C LEU A 213 12.77 8.39 9.57
N THR A 214 13.44 8.68 10.68
CA THR A 214 13.45 7.80 11.86
C THR A 214 12.03 7.57 12.40
N ASP A 215 11.25 8.64 12.55
CA ASP A 215 9.88 8.56 13.06
C ASP A 215 8.95 7.86 12.06
N ALA A 216 9.18 8.05 10.75
CA ALA A 216 8.49 7.35 9.69
C ALA A 216 8.74 5.83 9.71
N VAL A 217 9.96 5.39 10.05
CA VAL A 217 10.28 3.97 10.25
C VAL A 217 9.62 3.44 11.51
N LYS A 218 9.78 4.13 12.65
CA LYS A 218 9.22 3.71 13.94
C LYS A 218 7.72 3.47 13.88
N LYS A 219 6.95 4.39 13.30
CA LYS A 219 5.49 4.23 13.19
C LYS A 219 5.06 3.05 12.31
N ARG A 220 5.92 2.63 11.36
CA ARG A 220 5.70 1.49 10.47
C ARG A 220 6.12 0.15 11.05
N LEU A 221 6.81 0.14 12.21
CA LEU A 221 7.09 -1.10 12.95
C LEU A 221 5.85 -1.65 13.66
N MET A 222 4.70 -0.99 13.51
CA MET A 222 3.39 -1.44 13.97
C MET A 222 2.95 -2.72 13.25
N ALA A 223 3.37 -3.88 13.78
CA ALA A 223 3.00 -5.19 13.25
C ALA A 223 2.97 -6.26 14.36
N GLU A 224 1.97 -7.17 14.32
CA GLU A 224 1.95 -8.39 15.14
C GLU A 224 2.65 -9.57 14.45
N ARG A 225 3.11 -9.38 13.22
CA ARG A 225 3.80 -10.38 12.38
C ARG A 225 5.27 -10.05 12.21
N GLU A 226 6.06 -11.04 11.82
CA GLU A 226 7.50 -10.89 11.63
C GLU A 226 7.80 -9.87 10.52
N ILE A 227 8.78 -9.01 10.81
CA ILE A 227 9.25 -7.92 9.94
C ILE A 227 10.54 -8.36 9.27
N GLY A 228 10.66 -8.07 7.97
CA GLY A 228 11.89 -8.19 7.20
C GLY A 228 12.17 -6.95 6.37
N CYS A 229 13.34 -6.90 5.73
CA CYS A 229 13.69 -5.84 4.78
C CYS A 229 14.24 -6.40 3.48
N LEU A 230 13.90 -5.77 2.36
CA LEU A 230 14.66 -5.91 1.13
C LEU A 230 15.94 -5.08 1.26
N LEU A 231 17.08 -5.69 0.94
CA LEU A 231 18.40 -5.09 1.05
C LEU A 231 19.17 -5.32 -0.25
N SER A 232 19.33 -4.27 -1.06
CA SER A 232 20.06 -4.31 -2.34
C SER A 232 21.53 -3.90 -2.20
N GLY A 233 21.94 -3.36 -1.05
CA GLY A 233 23.25 -2.72 -0.87
C GLY A 233 23.31 -1.27 -1.39
N GLY A 234 22.28 -0.80 -2.09
CA GLY A 234 22.10 0.62 -2.41
C GLY A 234 21.84 1.47 -1.17
N LEU A 235 22.00 2.79 -1.29
CA LEU A 235 21.89 3.73 -0.16
C LEU A 235 20.54 3.61 0.55
N ASP A 236 19.44 3.61 -0.19
CA ASP A 236 18.10 3.76 0.37
C ASP A 236 17.66 2.51 1.14
N SER A 237 17.80 1.34 0.52
CA SER A 237 17.50 0.06 1.18
C SER A 237 18.41 -0.20 2.38
N SER A 238 19.66 0.26 2.33
CA SER A 238 20.61 0.17 3.46
C SER A 238 20.22 1.09 4.61
N LEU A 239 19.83 2.34 4.34
CA LEU A 239 19.37 3.29 5.36
C LEU A 239 18.09 2.79 6.05
N ILE A 240 17.11 2.33 5.28
CA ILE A 240 15.87 1.78 5.84
C ILE A 240 16.17 0.53 6.66
N SER A 241 16.97 -0.41 6.14
CA SER A 241 17.35 -1.63 6.88
C SER A 241 18.10 -1.30 8.17
N ALA A 242 18.97 -0.30 8.17
CA ALA A 242 19.69 0.14 9.36
C ALA A 242 18.75 0.73 10.43
N LEU A 243 17.80 1.59 10.01
CA LEU A 243 16.80 2.16 10.92
C LEU A 243 15.86 1.10 11.48
N VAL A 244 15.37 0.19 10.63
CA VAL A 244 14.53 -0.94 11.07
C VAL A 244 15.31 -1.79 12.07
N ASN A 245 16.53 -2.22 11.76
CA ASN A 245 17.36 -3.05 12.65
C ASN A 245 17.63 -2.37 14.01
N LYS A 246 17.75 -1.04 14.03
CA LYS A 246 17.99 -0.27 15.26
C LYS A 246 16.79 -0.24 16.20
N TYR A 247 15.57 -0.20 15.67
CA TYR A 247 14.35 -0.02 16.46
C TYR A 247 13.46 -1.27 16.51
N TYR A 248 13.80 -2.32 15.75
CA TYR A 248 13.09 -3.59 15.79
C TYR A 248 13.40 -4.34 17.10
N GLU A 249 12.35 -4.63 17.87
CA GLU A 249 12.45 -5.33 19.16
C GLU A 249 12.29 -6.85 19.04
N GLY A 250 12.14 -7.38 17.81
CA GLY A 250 11.98 -8.80 17.56
C GLY A 250 13.30 -9.58 17.57
N PRO A 251 13.31 -10.82 17.05
CA PRO A 251 14.54 -11.57 16.85
C PRO A 251 15.47 -10.86 15.85
N LYS A 252 16.62 -11.48 15.56
CA LYS A 252 17.57 -10.97 14.57
C LYS A 252 16.85 -10.68 13.22
N LEU A 253 16.84 -9.42 12.79
CA LEU A 253 16.12 -8.96 11.60
C LEU A 253 16.50 -9.77 10.36
N ASN A 254 15.52 -10.27 9.60
CA ASN A 254 15.78 -10.91 8.31
C ASN A 254 15.94 -9.85 7.23
N THR A 255 17.02 -9.94 6.44
CA THR A 255 17.21 -9.11 5.25
C THR A 255 17.34 -9.99 4.02
N PHE A 256 16.75 -9.57 2.90
CA PHE A 256 16.68 -10.37 1.68
C PHE A 256 17.27 -9.59 0.50
N SER A 257 18.17 -10.23 -0.25
CA SER A 257 18.72 -9.72 -1.50
C SER A 257 18.46 -10.73 -2.62
N ILE A 258 18.30 -10.24 -3.84
CA ILE A 258 18.12 -11.10 -5.02
C ILE A 258 19.00 -10.62 -6.17
N GLY A 259 19.55 -11.56 -6.93
CA GLY A 259 20.38 -11.25 -8.08
C GLY A 259 20.74 -12.49 -8.90
N LEU A 260 21.41 -12.26 -10.03
CA LEU A 260 22.09 -13.32 -10.75
C LEU A 260 23.32 -13.78 -9.95
N PRO A 261 23.76 -15.04 -10.10
CA PRO A 261 24.99 -15.52 -9.47
C PRO A 261 26.17 -14.59 -9.73
N GLY A 262 26.82 -14.13 -8.66
CA GLY A 262 27.96 -13.22 -8.73
C GLY A 262 27.64 -11.76 -9.07
N SER A 263 26.38 -11.32 -8.94
CA SER A 263 26.06 -9.89 -9.12
C SER A 263 26.66 -9.02 -8.02
N ILE A 264 27.03 -7.79 -8.40
CA ILE A 264 27.64 -6.82 -7.49
C ILE A 264 26.68 -6.35 -6.39
N ASP A 265 25.37 -6.33 -6.67
CA ASP A 265 24.35 -5.94 -5.69
C ASP A 265 24.29 -6.94 -4.52
N LEU A 266 24.49 -8.24 -4.79
CA LEU A 266 24.55 -9.25 -3.74
C LEU A 266 25.79 -9.06 -2.84
N GLU A 267 26.93 -8.69 -3.43
CA GLU A 267 28.15 -8.37 -2.67
C GLU A 267 27.93 -7.16 -1.74
N TYR A 268 27.37 -6.05 -2.27
CA TYR A 268 27.09 -4.88 -1.44
C TYR A 268 26.02 -5.13 -0.38
N ALA A 269 24.98 -5.89 -0.71
CA ALA A 269 23.98 -6.31 0.27
C ALA A 269 24.61 -7.10 1.42
N GLN A 270 25.54 -8.02 1.11
CA GLN A 270 26.27 -8.79 2.12
C GLN A 270 27.13 -7.88 3.02
N HIS A 271 27.85 -6.90 2.46
CA HIS A 271 28.62 -5.95 3.27
C HIS A 271 27.74 -5.18 4.26
N VAL A 272 26.57 -4.72 3.83
CA VAL A 272 25.63 -4.00 4.70
C VAL A 272 25.04 -4.95 5.74
N ALA A 273 24.68 -6.17 5.36
CA ALA A 273 24.16 -7.16 6.28
C ALA A 273 25.17 -7.55 7.37
N ASP A 274 26.45 -7.69 7.02
CA ASP A 274 27.53 -7.96 7.97
C ASP A 274 27.74 -6.79 8.94
N HIS A 275 27.68 -5.56 8.43
CA HIS A 275 27.77 -4.34 9.24
C HIS A 275 26.61 -4.22 10.23
N LEU A 276 25.38 -4.48 9.78
CA LEU A 276 24.18 -4.41 10.61
C LEU A 276 24.01 -5.64 11.50
N GLY A 277 24.72 -6.73 11.20
CA GLY A 277 24.59 -8.01 11.87
C GLY A 277 23.18 -8.58 11.73
N THR A 278 22.60 -8.60 10.53
CA THR A 278 21.26 -9.15 10.26
C THR A 278 21.29 -10.65 9.96
N LYS A 279 20.13 -11.31 9.90
CA LYS A 279 19.98 -12.67 9.34
C LYS A 279 19.75 -12.53 7.84
N HIS A 280 20.85 -12.48 7.08
CA HIS A 280 20.77 -12.23 5.64
C HIS A 280 20.47 -13.48 4.84
N HIS A 281 19.60 -13.33 3.85
CA HIS A 281 19.24 -14.34 2.86
C HIS A 281 19.60 -13.81 1.48
N GLN A 282 20.63 -14.40 0.89
CA GLN A 282 21.08 -14.10 -0.46
C GLN A 282 20.42 -15.05 -1.45
N ILE A 283 19.60 -14.52 -2.36
CA ILE A 283 18.80 -15.33 -3.28
C ILE A 283 19.39 -15.20 -4.68
N GLU A 284 20.01 -16.27 -5.15
CA GLU A 284 20.54 -16.36 -6.51
C GLU A 284 19.53 -17.07 -7.41
N VAL A 285 19.12 -16.39 -8.48
CA VAL A 285 18.18 -16.91 -9.48
C VAL A 285 18.82 -16.89 -10.86
N SER A 286 18.48 -17.86 -11.71
CA SER A 286 19.06 -17.95 -13.05
C SER A 286 18.39 -16.98 -14.03
N GLU A 287 19.06 -16.69 -15.14
CA GLU A 287 18.45 -15.94 -16.25
C GLU A 287 17.15 -16.61 -16.75
N TYR A 288 17.10 -17.95 -16.72
CA TYR A 288 15.92 -18.71 -17.11
C TYR A 288 14.73 -18.46 -16.16
N ASP A 289 14.98 -18.37 -14.85
CA ASP A 289 13.94 -18.04 -13.87
C ASP A 289 13.39 -16.63 -14.08
N PHE A 290 14.28 -15.66 -14.34
CA PHE A 290 13.89 -14.30 -14.70
C PHE A 290 12.98 -14.29 -15.93
N LEU A 291 13.39 -14.95 -17.02
CA LEU A 291 12.63 -14.95 -18.27
C LEU A 291 11.25 -15.63 -18.12
N ASN A 292 11.18 -16.74 -17.39
CA ASN A 292 9.93 -17.47 -17.19
C ASN A 292 8.92 -16.69 -16.33
N ALA A 293 9.39 -15.84 -15.43
CA ALA A 293 8.53 -15.07 -14.55
C ALA A 293 7.85 -13.87 -15.26
N ILE A 294 8.34 -13.44 -16.43
CA ILE A 294 7.86 -12.22 -17.11
C ILE A 294 6.35 -12.23 -17.34
N GLU A 295 5.78 -13.33 -17.84
CA GLU A 295 4.34 -13.40 -18.14
C GLU A 295 3.49 -13.26 -16.86
N THR A 296 3.89 -13.97 -15.80
CA THR A 296 3.22 -13.87 -14.48
C THR A 296 3.35 -12.47 -13.91
N VAL A 297 4.53 -11.85 -14.05
CA VAL A 297 4.79 -10.50 -13.55
C VAL A 297 3.91 -9.48 -14.28
N ILE A 298 3.83 -9.51 -15.61
CA ILE A 298 2.95 -8.62 -16.39
C ILE A 298 1.50 -8.78 -15.94
N TYR A 299 1.04 -10.03 -15.73
CA TYR A 299 -0.30 -10.30 -15.24
C TYR A 299 -0.57 -9.72 -13.83
N ASN A 300 0.39 -9.89 -12.91
CA ASN A 300 0.24 -9.41 -11.53
C ASN A 300 0.29 -7.89 -11.45
N ILE A 301 1.26 -7.26 -12.14
CA ILE A 301 1.46 -5.81 -12.08
C ILE A 301 0.47 -5.02 -12.93
N GLU A 302 -0.20 -5.66 -13.89
CA GLU A 302 -1.18 -5.03 -14.77
C GLU A 302 -0.60 -3.86 -15.60
N SER A 303 0.70 -3.94 -15.93
CA SER A 303 1.44 -2.90 -16.65
C SER A 303 2.33 -3.52 -17.72
N TYR A 304 2.51 -2.76 -18.80
CA TYR A 304 3.40 -3.07 -19.91
C TYR A 304 4.64 -2.17 -19.95
N ASP A 305 4.79 -1.24 -18.99
CA ASP A 305 5.96 -0.37 -18.96
C ASP A 305 7.25 -1.19 -18.81
N THR A 306 8.21 -0.91 -19.68
CA THR A 306 9.46 -1.66 -19.76
C THR A 306 10.28 -1.55 -18.48
N THR A 307 10.34 -0.37 -17.86
CA THR A 307 11.12 -0.17 -16.63
C THR A 307 10.47 -0.93 -15.49
N THR A 308 9.16 -0.74 -15.32
CA THR A 308 8.36 -1.42 -14.30
C THR A 308 8.43 -2.94 -14.44
N VAL A 309 8.23 -3.51 -15.63
CA VAL A 309 8.29 -4.97 -15.85
C VAL A 309 9.66 -5.53 -15.50
N ARG A 310 10.75 -4.91 -15.97
CA ARG A 310 12.12 -5.39 -15.72
C ARG A 310 12.43 -5.47 -14.23
N ALA A 311 12.12 -4.40 -13.49
CA ALA A 311 12.37 -4.36 -12.05
C ALA A 311 11.42 -5.27 -11.26
N SER A 312 10.18 -5.45 -11.73
CA SER A 312 9.17 -6.28 -11.06
C SER A 312 9.50 -7.77 -11.05
N VAL A 313 10.24 -8.27 -12.05
CA VAL A 313 10.62 -9.70 -12.07
C VAL A 313 11.46 -10.08 -10.85
N GLY A 314 12.49 -9.27 -10.53
CA GLY A 314 13.31 -9.49 -9.34
C GLY A 314 12.48 -9.38 -8.06
N ASN A 315 11.65 -8.34 -7.95
CA ASN A 315 10.76 -8.15 -6.81
C ASN A 315 9.79 -9.33 -6.62
N TYR A 316 9.19 -9.84 -7.68
CA TYR A 316 8.28 -10.98 -7.62
C TYR A 316 9.00 -12.24 -7.14
N LEU A 317 10.18 -12.53 -7.70
CA LEU A 317 10.95 -13.73 -7.34
C LEU A 317 11.42 -13.69 -5.87
N VAL A 318 11.88 -12.54 -5.37
CA VAL A 318 12.25 -12.41 -3.94
C VAL A 318 11.03 -12.51 -3.04
N SER A 319 9.89 -11.94 -3.44
CA SER A 319 8.64 -12.02 -2.66
C SER A 319 8.13 -13.45 -2.56
N LYS A 320 8.16 -14.18 -3.67
CA LYS A 320 7.86 -15.61 -3.72
C LYS A 320 8.77 -16.42 -2.80
N PHE A 321 10.08 -16.13 -2.82
CA PHE A 321 11.02 -16.79 -1.91
C PHE A 321 10.69 -16.50 -0.45
N ILE A 322 10.44 -15.23 -0.09
CA ILE A 322 10.09 -14.79 1.26
C ILE A 322 8.83 -15.51 1.74
N SER A 323 7.79 -15.61 0.90
CA SER A 323 6.52 -16.23 1.27
C SER A 323 6.63 -17.75 1.46
N GLU A 324 7.47 -18.42 0.67
CA GLU A 324 7.71 -19.87 0.72
C GLU A 324 8.70 -20.29 1.82
N ASN A 325 9.63 -19.41 2.23
CA ASN A 325 10.79 -19.77 3.06
C ASN A 325 10.93 -18.96 4.36
N SER A 326 10.00 -18.05 4.66
CA SER A 326 10.03 -17.26 5.90
C SER A 326 8.63 -16.93 6.43
N ASP A 327 8.58 -16.58 7.73
CA ASP A 327 7.36 -16.10 8.38
C ASP A 327 7.18 -14.57 8.29
N CYS A 328 8.12 -13.87 7.65
CA CYS A 328 8.05 -12.42 7.42
C CYS A 328 6.81 -12.07 6.60
N LYS A 329 5.92 -11.23 7.15
CA LYS A 329 4.71 -10.73 6.46
C LYS A 329 4.69 -9.21 6.27
N VAL A 330 5.59 -8.49 6.93
CA VAL A 330 5.80 -7.05 6.74
C VAL A 330 7.21 -6.83 6.21
N ILE A 331 7.31 -6.36 4.97
CA ILE A 331 8.59 -6.19 4.27
C ILE A 331 8.82 -4.71 4.03
N PHE A 332 9.88 -4.16 4.63
CA PHE A 332 10.35 -2.81 4.36
C PHE A 332 11.20 -2.78 3.10
N ASN A 333 11.12 -1.69 2.35
CA ASN A 333 11.97 -1.39 1.20
C ASN A 333 12.34 0.11 1.18
N GLY A 334 13.18 0.50 0.23
CA GLY A 334 13.65 1.89 0.06
C GLY A 334 13.00 2.64 -1.10
N ASP A 335 11.89 2.15 -1.66
CA ASP A 335 11.24 2.80 -2.81
C ASP A 335 10.69 4.20 -2.42
N GLY A 336 10.70 5.14 -3.36
CA GLY A 336 10.30 6.54 -3.13
C GLY A 336 11.46 7.47 -2.80
N ALA A 337 12.63 6.95 -2.43
CA ALA A 337 13.79 7.76 -2.06
C ALA A 337 14.34 8.55 -3.25
N ASP A 338 14.47 7.94 -4.43
CA ASP A 338 14.99 8.60 -5.63
C ASP A 338 14.04 9.72 -6.11
N GLU A 339 12.73 9.53 -6.03
CA GLU A 339 11.72 10.52 -6.41
C GLU A 339 11.74 11.73 -5.47
N VAL A 340 11.82 11.48 -4.15
CA VAL A 340 11.79 12.54 -3.12
C VAL A 340 13.13 13.27 -3.02
N CYS A 341 14.24 12.55 -3.13
CA CYS A 341 15.59 13.10 -2.94
C CYS A 341 16.32 13.41 -4.26
N CYS A 342 15.62 13.28 -5.40
CA CYS A 342 16.17 13.52 -6.73
C CYS A 342 17.41 12.64 -7.05
N GLY A 343 17.38 11.37 -6.67
CA GLY A 343 18.53 10.45 -6.75
C GLY A 343 18.84 9.94 -8.17
N TYR A 344 17.89 10.02 -9.10
CA TYR A 344 18.08 9.60 -10.48
C TYR A 344 19.18 10.40 -11.22
N VAL A 345 20.05 9.70 -11.94
CA VAL A 345 21.23 10.29 -12.60
C VAL A 345 20.89 11.46 -13.53
N TYR A 346 19.74 11.41 -14.23
CA TYR A 346 19.37 12.47 -15.18
C TYR A 346 19.05 13.80 -14.50
N LEU A 347 18.65 13.79 -13.21
CA LEU A 347 18.29 14.97 -12.44
C LEU A 347 19.49 15.87 -12.14
N LYS A 348 20.73 15.34 -12.25
CA LYS A 348 21.97 16.13 -12.22
C LYS A 348 22.03 17.18 -13.33
N ASN A 349 21.26 17.00 -14.40
CA ASN A 349 21.18 17.92 -15.54
C ASN A 349 19.96 18.85 -15.47
N ALA A 350 19.27 18.94 -14.33
CA ALA A 350 18.15 19.86 -14.17
C ALA A 350 18.60 21.31 -14.43
N PRO A 351 17.89 22.08 -15.26
CA PRO A 351 18.34 23.40 -15.70
C PRO A 351 18.29 24.45 -14.58
N THR A 352 17.37 24.30 -13.61
CA THR A 352 17.24 25.15 -12.43
C THR A 352 16.73 24.34 -11.24
N PRO A 353 16.90 24.84 -9.99
CA PRO A 353 16.31 24.22 -8.81
C PRO A 353 14.78 24.08 -8.88
N GLU A 354 14.08 25.04 -9.50
CA GLU A 354 12.63 24.98 -9.69
C GLU A 354 12.22 23.89 -10.69
N ALA A 355 13.02 23.66 -11.72
CA ALA A 355 12.80 22.55 -12.65
C ALA A 355 13.04 21.20 -11.98
N LEU A 356 14.07 21.10 -11.12
CA LEU A 356 14.35 19.92 -10.30
C LEU A 356 13.17 19.62 -9.36
N GLN A 357 12.68 20.64 -8.64
CA GLN A 357 11.55 20.52 -7.72
C GLN A 357 10.27 20.05 -8.44
N LYS A 358 9.96 20.62 -9.61
CA LYS A 358 8.78 20.22 -10.40
C LYS A 358 8.88 18.79 -10.92
N GLU A 359 10.08 18.36 -11.30
CA GLU A 359 10.29 16.98 -11.75
C GLU A 359 10.16 16.00 -10.59
N SER A 360 10.69 16.33 -9.40
CA SER A 360 10.46 15.54 -8.18
C SER A 360 8.97 15.45 -7.83
N GLU A 361 8.24 16.57 -7.83
CA GLU A 361 6.78 16.59 -7.61
C GLU A 361 6.05 15.67 -8.58
N LYS A 362 6.37 15.76 -9.87
CA LYS A 362 5.79 14.91 -10.90
C LYS A 362 6.10 13.42 -10.67
N LEU A 363 7.35 13.09 -10.35
CA LEU A 363 7.77 11.72 -10.08
C LEU A 363 7.00 11.12 -8.90
N VAL A 364 6.83 11.90 -7.82
CA VAL A 364 6.07 11.47 -6.64
C VAL A 364 4.56 11.37 -6.98
N GLU A 365 4.01 12.29 -7.76
CA GLU A 365 2.62 12.22 -8.25
C GLU A 365 2.34 10.96 -9.08
N GLU A 366 3.28 10.60 -9.96
CA GLU A 366 3.16 9.48 -10.89
C GLU A 366 3.66 8.14 -10.30
N ILE A 367 4.24 8.13 -9.09
CA ILE A 367 4.89 6.95 -8.50
C ILE A 367 3.96 5.73 -8.41
N HIS A 368 2.65 5.98 -8.24
CA HIS A 368 1.61 4.96 -8.17
C HIS A 368 1.35 4.21 -9.48
N TYR A 369 1.88 4.69 -10.61
CA TYR A 369 1.89 3.99 -11.90
C TYR A 369 3.13 3.10 -12.09
N PHE A 370 4.20 3.36 -11.35
CA PHE A 370 5.53 2.78 -11.57
C PHE A 370 6.01 2.03 -10.32
N ASP A 371 6.90 2.61 -9.54
CA ASP A 371 7.62 1.97 -8.43
C ASP A 371 6.71 1.45 -7.32
N VAL A 372 5.72 2.26 -6.92
CA VAL A 372 4.73 1.84 -5.92
C VAL A 372 3.85 0.71 -6.44
N LEU A 373 3.48 0.74 -7.73
CA LEU A 373 2.72 -0.34 -8.36
C LEU A 373 3.54 -1.62 -8.38
N ARG A 374 4.80 -1.56 -8.84
CA ARG A 374 5.74 -2.69 -8.82
C ARG A 374 5.85 -3.27 -7.41
N SER A 375 6.10 -2.43 -6.42
CA SER A 375 6.33 -2.86 -5.05
C SER A 375 5.09 -3.51 -4.45
N ASP A 376 3.92 -2.89 -4.56
CA ASP A 376 2.70 -3.48 -4.04
C ASP A 376 2.36 -4.81 -4.74
N ARG A 377 2.35 -4.85 -6.07
CA ARG A 377 1.89 -6.02 -6.83
C ARG A 377 2.84 -7.20 -6.70
N SER A 378 4.13 -6.93 -6.70
CA SER A 378 5.14 -7.99 -6.57
C SER A 378 5.20 -8.54 -5.14
N ILE A 379 5.13 -7.68 -4.12
CA ILE A 379 5.19 -8.10 -2.70
C ILE A 379 3.89 -8.76 -2.25
N SER A 380 2.75 -8.44 -2.88
CA SER A 380 1.49 -9.13 -2.62
C SER A 380 1.39 -10.51 -3.24
N SER A 381 2.33 -10.90 -4.11
CA SER A 381 2.28 -12.13 -4.92
C SER A 381 2.68 -13.40 -4.18
#